data_AF-A0A652KFI7-F1
#
_entry.id   AF-A0A652KFI7-F1
#
_cell.length_a   1.000
_cell.length_b   1.000
_cell.length_c   1.000
_cell.angle_alpha   90.00
_cell.angle_beta   90.00
_cell.angle_gamma   90.00
#
_symmetry.space_group_name_H-M   'P 1'
#
loop_
_entity.id
_entity.type
_entity.pdbx_description
1 polymer ?
#
loop_
_entity_poly.entity_id
_entity_poly.type
_entity_poly.pdbx_seq_one_letter_code
_entity_poly.pdbx_strand_id
1 'polypeptide(L)'
;MIQPGQIYRSLSNRHHPADGPVRIKVVRTPGTIPGVWGFGKVDIVTLTKTGREIRRRAIEASQLHATATTKDGRPRRTGYVLDPAAD
;
A
#
# COMPACT_ATOMS: atom_id res chain seq x y z
N MET A 1 -12.16 1.69 4.02
CA MET A 1 -12.04 2.77 3.01
C MET A 1 -10.58 3.21 2.93
N ILE A 2 -10.04 3.41 1.74
CA ILE A 2 -8.64 3.89 1.56
C ILE A 2 -8.63 5.41 1.71
N GLN A 3 -7.78 5.95 2.57
CA GLN A 3 -7.70 7.36 2.93
C GLN A 3 -6.26 7.87 2.94
N PRO A 4 -6.02 9.16 2.64
CA PRO A 4 -4.71 9.78 2.78
C PRO A 4 -4.18 9.64 4.21
N GLY A 5 -2.86 9.48 4.33
CA GLY A 5 -2.18 9.28 5.62
C GLY A 5 -2.05 7.80 6.02
N GLN A 6 -2.90 6.90 5.52
CA GLN A 6 -2.78 5.47 5.81
C GLN A 6 -1.45 4.90 5.32
N ILE A 7 -0.79 4.13 6.17
CA ILE A 7 0.46 3.43 5.85
C ILE A 7 0.14 1.95 5.60
N TYR A 8 0.75 1.41 4.55
CA TYR A 8 0.69 0.00 4.21
C TYR A 8 2.09 -0.58 4.11
N ARG A 9 2.25 -1.85 4.49
CA ARG A 9 3.51 -2.59 4.36
C ARG A 9 3.39 -3.71 3.32
N SER A 10 4.46 -3.97 2.59
CA SER A 10 4.50 -4.99 1.54
C SER A 10 4.35 -6.39 2.15
N LEU A 11 3.51 -7.21 1.51
CA LEU A 11 3.38 -8.65 1.81
C LEU A 11 4.35 -9.52 0.99
N SER A 12 5.12 -8.90 0.11
CA SER A 12 6.11 -9.60 -0.70
C SER A 12 7.37 -9.89 0.13
N ASN A 13 7.80 -11.16 0.15
CA ASN A 13 9.06 -11.58 0.78
C ASN A 13 10.28 -11.40 -0.15
N ARG A 14 10.16 -10.63 -1.24
CA ARG A 14 11.30 -10.37 -2.15
C ARG A 14 12.32 -9.37 -1.60
N HIS A 15 12.08 -8.82 -0.41
CA HIS A 15 13.00 -7.88 0.21
C HIS A 15 14.08 -8.64 0.99
N HIS A 16 15.31 -8.13 0.97
CA HIS A 16 16.35 -8.67 1.84
C HIS A 16 15.90 -8.53 3.30
N PRO A 17 16.06 -9.54 4.18
CA PRO A 17 15.53 -9.50 5.55
C PRO A 17 15.98 -8.27 6.35
N ALA A 18 17.21 -7.81 6.12
CA ALA A 18 17.75 -6.59 6.76
C ALA A 18 17.01 -5.30 6.35
N ASP A 19 16.29 -5.32 5.23
CA ASP A 19 15.54 -4.17 4.72
C ASP A 19 14.12 -4.07 5.25
N GLY A 20 13.59 -5.17 5.75
CA GLY A 20 12.20 -5.26 6.17
C GLY A 20 11.23 -5.04 5.00
N PRO A 21 9.91 -5.05 5.28
CA PRO A 21 8.92 -4.84 4.24
C PRO A 21 8.90 -3.38 3.80
N VAL A 22 8.83 -3.15 2.48
CA VAL A 22 8.60 -1.81 1.93
C VAL A 22 7.31 -1.22 2.48
N ARG A 23 7.38 -0.02 3.05
CA ARG A 23 6.23 0.76 3.53
C ARG A 23 5.85 1.83 2.51
N ILE A 24 4.55 2.06 2.36
CA ILE A 24 3.98 3.08 1.48
C ILE A 24 2.93 3.87 2.24
N LYS A 25 2.84 5.19 1.99
CA LYS A 25 1.78 6.05 2.53
C LYS A 25 0.85 6.51 1.41
N VAL A 26 -0.45 6.47 1.65
CA VAL A 26 -1.45 7.02 0.73
C VAL A 26 -1.40 8.55 0.77
N VAL A 27 -1.25 9.16 -0.40
CA VAL A 27 -1.19 10.63 -0.55
C VAL A 27 -2.50 11.17 -1.13
N ARG A 28 -3.17 10.39 -2.00
CA ARG A 28 -4.46 10.77 -2.58
C ARG A 28 -5.37 9.53 -2.68
N THR A 29 -6.67 9.75 -2.48
CA THR A 29 -7.71 8.73 -2.66
C THR A 29 -7.76 8.20 -4.09
N PRO A 30 -8.39 7.01 -4.30
CA PRO A 30 -8.52 6.45 -5.63
C PRO A 30 -9.26 7.38 -6.60
N GLY A 31 -8.81 7.44 -7.85
CA GLY A 31 -9.58 8.08 -8.92
C GLY A 31 -10.90 7.33 -9.14
N THR A 32 -12.03 8.02 -9.05
CA THR A 32 -13.37 7.42 -9.09
C THR A 32 -14.09 7.56 -10.44
N ILE A 33 -13.54 8.35 -11.38
CA ILE A 33 -14.17 8.63 -12.67
C ILE A 33 -13.82 7.52 -13.67
N PRO A 34 -14.78 6.69 -14.12
CA PRO A 34 -14.52 5.66 -15.12
C PRO A 34 -14.02 6.27 -16.44
N GLY A 35 -13.10 5.59 -17.12
CA GLY A 35 -12.54 6.05 -18.39
C GLY A 35 -11.48 7.15 -18.30
N VAL A 36 -11.20 7.68 -17.12
CA VAL A 36 -10.12 8.65 -16.89
C VAL A 36 -8.84 7.95 -16.48
N TRP A 37 -7.70 8.47 -16.95
CA TRP A 37 -6.38 8.03 -16.49
C TRP A 37 -6.27 8.18 -14.97
N GLY A 38 -6.12 7.05 -14.26
CA GLY A 38 -6.11 7.02 -12.80
C GLY A 38 -7.36 6.40 -12.16
N PHE A 39 -8.37 6.00 -12.95
CA PHE A 39 -9.48 5.21 -12.45
C PHE A 39 -8.98 3.94 -11.73
N GLY A 40 -9.46 3.71 -10.49
CA GLY A 40 -9.05 2.57 -9.67
C GLY A 40 -7.64 2.67 -9.10
N LYS A 41 -6.88 3.75 -9.38
CA LYS A 41 -5.51 3.93 -8.91
C LYS A 41 -5.43 4.90 -7.74
N VAL A 42 -4.51 4.63 -6.83
CA VAL A 42 -4.22 5.39 -5.61
C VAL A 42 -2.83 5.99 -5.73
N ASP A 43 -2.67 7.28 -5.41
CA ASP A 43 -1.33 7.87 -5.28
C ASP A 43 -0.74 7.49 -3.94
N ILE A 44 0.47 6.94 -3.99
CA ILE A 44 1.24 6.56 -2.81
C ILE A 44 2.64 7.14 -2.89
N VAL A 45 3.31 7.17 -1.75
CA VAL A 45 4.73 7.45 -1.63
C VAL A 45 5.43 6.32 -0.88
N THR A 46 6.58 5.86 -1.38
CA THR A 46 7.43 4.92 -0.63
C THR A 46 8.07 5.64 0.55
N LEU A 47 8.06 4.98 1.71
CA LEU A 47 8.74 5.42 2.92
C LEU A 47 10.07 4.68 3.09
N THR A 48 11.09 5.38 3.57
CA THR A 48 12.30 4.75 4.13
C THR A 48 11.99 4.09 5.47
N LYS A 49 12.96 3.34 6.01
CA LYS A 49 12.90 2.80 7.40
C LYS A 49 12.68 3.90 8.45
N THR A 50 13.17 5.12 8.18
CA THR A 50 13.02 6.30 9.05
C THR A 50 11.73 7.10 8.79
N GLY A 51 10.85 6.63 7.90
CA GLY A 51 9.59 7.31 7.57
C GLY A 51 9.71 8.44 6.54
N ARG A 52 10.90 8.67 5.96
CA ARG A 52 11.10 9.69 4.91
C ARG A 52 10.42 9.25 3.61
N GLU A 53 9.70 10.19 3.00
CA GLU A 53 9.12 10.03 1.67
C GLU A 53 10.19 10.13 0.57
N ILE A 54 10.26 9.12 -0.31
CA ILE A 54 11.32 9.06 -1.35
C ILE A 54 10.84 8.86 -2.78
N ARG A 55 9.66 8.27 -3.01
CA ARG A 55 9.18 7.99 -4.37
C ARG A 55 7.67 7.96 -4.47
N ARG A 56 7.10 8.94 -5.16
CA ARG A 56 5.67 9.00 -5.46
C ARG A 56 5.33 8.20 -6.72
N ARG A 57 4.23 7.45 -6.70
CA ARG A 57 3.67 6.73 -7.86
C ARG A 57 2.18 6.40 -7.65
N ALA A 58 1.48 6.11 -8.74
CA ALA A 58 0.15 5.53 -8.69
C ALA A 58 0.23 3.98 -8.68
N ILE A 59 -0.61 3.33 -7.88
CA ILE A 59 -0.79 1.86 -7.86
C ILE A 59 -2.27 1.49 -7.91
N GLU A 60 -2.58 0.24 -8.27
CA GLU A 60 -3.97 -0.24 -8.26
C GLU A 60 -4.50 -0.34 -6.82
N ALA A 61 -5.71 0.20 -6.56
CA ALA A 61 -6.35 0.13 -5.25
C ALA A 61 -6.56 -1.32 -4.78
N SER A 62 -6.70 -2.26 -5.71
CA SER A 62 -6.81 -3.69 -5.43
C SER A 62 -5.56 -4.31 -4.79
N GLN A 63 -4.42 -3.62 -4.84
CA GLN A 63 -3.18 -4.03 -4.17
C GLN A 63 -3.14 -3.62 -2.69
N LEU A 64 -4.09 -2.80 -2.22
CA LEU A 64 -4.18 -2.35 -0.83
C LEU A 64 -5.21 -3.18 -0.07
N HIS A 65 -4.76 -3.87 0.97
CA HIS A 65 -5.58 -4.78 1.77
C HIS A 65 -5.74 -4.28 3.20
N ALA A 66 -6.96 -4.38 3.73
CA ALA A 66 -7.22 -4.10 5.14
C ALA A 66 -6.59 -5.15 6.07
N THR A 67 -6.48 -6.40 5.62
CA THR A 67 -5.98 -7.53 6.41
C THR A 67 -4.98 -8.36 5.61
N ALA A 68 -4.09 -9.05 6.34
CA ALA A 68 -3.07 -9.92 5.75
C ALA A 68 -3.65 -11.26 5.23
N THR A 69 -4.93 -11.53 5.46
CA THR A 69 -5.63 -12.77 5.10
C THR A 69 -6.67 -12.52 4.00
N THR A 70 -6.89 -13.54 3.17
CA THR A 70 -7.99 -13.58 2.20
C THR A 70 -9.32 -13.77 2.92
N LYS A 71 -10.43 -13.57 2.17
CA LYS A 71 -11.78 -13.85 2.67
C LYS A 71 -11.92 -15.31 3.15
N ASP A 72 -11.24 -16.23 2.48
CA ASP A 72 -11.22 -17.66 2.81
C ASP A 72 -10.16 -18.04 3.86
N GLY A 73 -9.60 -17.04 4.57
CA GLY A 73 -8.65 -17.26 5.68
C GLY A 73 -7.22 -17.59 5.26
N ARG A 74 -6.88 -17.58 3.97
CA ARG A 74 -5.52 -17.89 3.49
C ARG A 74 -4.59 -16.67 3.61
N PRO A 75 -3.29 -16.83 3.89
CA PRO A 75 -2.36 -15.71 3.87
C PRO A 75 -2.25 -15.07 2.48
N ARG A 76 -2.25 -13.74 2.42
CA ARG A 76 -1.99 -12.99 1.19
C ARG A 76 -0.48 -12.98 0.91
N ARG A 77 -0.11 -13.28 -0.33
CA ARG A 77 1.30 -13.37 -0.79
C ARG A 77 1.75 -12.15 -1.60
N THR A 78 0.82 -11.26 -1.93
CA THR A 78 1.05 -10.12 -2.82
C THR A 78 0.31 -8.90 -2.27
N GLY A 79 0.66 -7.73 -2.81
CA GLY A 79 0.08 -6.45 -2.40
C GLY A 79 0.68 -5.91 -1.12
N TYR A 80 -0.07 -5.03 -0.48
CA TYR A 80 0.29 -4.34 0.73
C TYR A 80 -0.86 -4.45 1.74
N VAL A 81 -0.52 -4.63 3.02
CA VAL A 81 -1.49 -4.68 4.12
C VAL A 81 -1.40 -3.41 4.96
N LEU A 82 -2.54 -2.94 5.43
CA LEU A 82 -2.63 -1.82 6.36
C LEU A 82 -1.70 -2.06 7.56
N ASP A 83 -0.84 -1.10 7.84
CA ASP A 83 0.13 -1.18 8.91
C ASP A 83 -0.45 -0.49 10.16
N PRO A 84 -0.81 -1.23 11.22
CA PRO A 84 -1.45 -0.65 12.40
C PRO A 84 -0.50 0.21 13.26
N ALA A 85 0.81 0.18 12.98
CA ALA A 85 1.84 0.92 13.71
C ALA A 85 2.10 2.32 13.12
N ALA A 86 1.04 3.00 12.67
CA ALA A 86 1.11 4.36 12.13
C ALA A 86 0.40 5.33 13.07
N ASP A 87 0.99 5.51 14.25
CA ASP A 87 0.79 6.67 15.13
C ASP A 87 2.00 7.62 14.98
#